data_AF-A0A258ZBK0-F1
#
_entry.id   AF-A0A258ZBK0-F1
#
_cell.length_a   1.000
_cell.length_b   1.000
_cell.length_c   1.000
_cell.angle_alpha   90.00
_cell.angle_beta   90.00
_cell.angle_gamma   90.00
#
_symmetry.space_group_name_H-M   'P 1'
#
loop_
_entity.id
_entity.type
_entity.pdbx_description
1 polymer ?
#
loop_
_entity_poly.entity_id
_entity_poly.type
_entity_poly.pdbx_seq_one_letter_code
_entity_poly.pdbx_strand_id
1 'polypeptide(L)' 'MNVELIVNIVSQLLKLGGIIFFMFAAYDGTFGGQGSTSVFIGTGVLVLVLAGSYVVDKIGRL' A
#
# COMPACT_ATOMS: atom_id res chain seq x y z
N MET A 1 22.08 -14.04 -0.16
CA MET A 1 20.97 -13.30 -0.79
C MET A 1 21.19 -11.83 -0.46
N ASN A 2 21.36 -10.97 -1.46
CA ASN A 2 21.69 -9.56 -1.22
C ASN A 2 20.58 -8.89 -0.40
N VAL A 3 20.95 -8.22 0.69
CA VAL A 3 20.01 -7.51 1.59
C VAL A 3 19.16 -6.50 0.80
N GLU A 4 19.76 -5.81 -0.17
CA GLU A 4 19.04 -4.93 -1.11
C GLU A 4 17.94 -5.65 -1.89
N LEU A 5 18.17 -6.89 -2.31
CA LEU A 5 17.21 -7.68 -3.07
C LEU A 5 16.00 -8.04 -2.18
N ILE A 6 16.24 -8.34 -0.90
CA ILE A 6 15.19 -8.57 0.10
C ILE A 6 14.38 -7.29 0.34
N VAL A 7 15.05 -6.16 0.58
CA VAL A 7 14.39 -4.86 0.82
C VAL A 7 13.53 -4.46 -0.38
N ASN A 8 14.04 -4.62 -1.60
CA ASN A 8 13.29 -4.34 -2.82
C ASN A 8 12.04 -5.22 -2.96
N ILE A 9 12.16 -6.52 -2.68
CA ILE A 9 11.00 -7.45 -2.72
C ILE A 9 9.96 -7.05 -1.67
N VAL A 10 10.38 -6.78 -0.43
CA VAL A 10 9.46 -6.39 0.65
C VAL A 10 8.75 -5.08 0.32
N SER A 11 9.47 -4.10 -0.22
CA SER A 11 8.91 -2.82 -0.66
C SER A 11 7.89 -3.00 -1.79
N GLN A 12 8.18 -3.84 -2.78
CA GLN A 12 7.24 -4.15 -3.85
C GLN A 12 6.00 -4.87 -3.35
N LEU A 13 6.14 -5.84 -2.43
CA LEU A 13 5.01 -6.55 -1.83
C LEU A 13 4.13 -5.63 -0.99
N LEU A 14 4.72 -4.71 -0.22
CA LEU A 14 3.98 -3.68 0.52
C LEU A 14 3.16 -2.81 -0.43
N LYS A 15 3.78 -2.28 -1.50
CA LYS A 15 3.10 -1.47 -2.52
C LYS A 15 1.94 -2.24 -3.16
N LEU A 16 2.16 -3.50 -3.55
CA LEU A 16 1.13 -4.39 -4.09
C LEU A 16 -0.01 -4.61 -3.10
N GLY A 17 0.30 -4.89 -1.82
CA GLY A 17 -0.70 -5.06 -0.78
C GLY A 17 -1.56 -3.81 -0.57
N GLY A 18 -0.95 -2.62 -0.57
CA GLY A 18 -1.66 -1.34 -0.50
C GLY A 18 -2.59 -1.13 -1.68
N ILE A 19 -2.16 -1.45 -2.91
CA ILE A 19 -2.99 -1.32 -4.12
C ILE A 19 -4.20 -2.28 -4.05
N ILE A 20 -3.97 -3.54 -3.67
CA ILE A 20 -5.03 -4.54 -3.55
C ILE A 20 -6.06 -4.10 -2.49
N PHE A 21 -5.58 -3.62 -1.34
CA PHE A 21 -6.45 -3.09 -0.29
C PHE A 21 -7.28 -1.90 -0.78
N PHE A 22 -6.65 -0.96 -1.50
CA PHE A 22 -7.36 0.16 -2.09
C PHE A 22 -8.44 -0.30 -3.07
N MET A 23 -8.14 -1.26 -3.95
CA MET A 23 -9.14 -1.81 -4.88
C MET A 23 -10.31 -2.47 -4.15
N PHE A 24 -10.04 -3.20 -3.06
CA PHE A 24 -11.09 -3.76 -2.22
C PHE A 24 -11.96 -2.68 -1.58
N ALA A 25 -11.36 -1.65 -0.98
CA ALA A 25 -12.09 -0.55 -0.38
C ALA A 25 -12.89 0.27 -1.41
N ALA A 26 -12.34 0.45 -2.62
CA ALA A 26 -13.04 1.10 -3.73
C ALA A 26 -14.25 0.28 -4.21
N TYR A 27 -14.08 -1.04 -4.31
CA TYR A 27 -15.17 -1.97 -4.63
C TYR A 27 -16.26 -1.92 -3.56
N ASP A 28 -15.90 -2.03 -2.29
CA ASP A 28 -16.85 -1.99 -1.18
C ASP A 28 -17.56 -0.63 -1.06
N GLY A 29 -16.86 0.47 -1.32
CA GLY A 29 -17.46 1.80 -1.39
C GLY A 29 -18.48 1.96 -2.53
N THR A 30 -18.21 1.35 -3.68
CA THR A 30 -19.06 1.50 -4.89
C THR A 30 -20.20 0.49 -4.94
N PHE A 31 -19.92 -0.77 -4.59
CA PHE A 31 -20.82 -1.91 -4.76
C PHE A 31 -21.29 -2.51 -3.41
N GLY A 32 -20.51 -2.35 -2.33
CA GLY A 32 -20.85 -2.87 -1.00
C GLY A 32 -21.77 -1.96 -0.17
N GLY A 33 -22.07 -0.75 -0.66
CA GLY A 33 -23.01 0.18 -0.03
C GLY A 33 -22.42 1.06 1.07
N GLN A 34 -21.10 0.99 1.34
CA GLN A 34 -20.44 1.89 2.29
C GLN A 34 -20.24 3.33 1.78
N GLY A 35 -20.35 3.55 0.46
CA GLY A 35 -20.22 4.86 -0.15
C GLY A 35 -18.80 5.42 -0.08
N SER A 36 -18.69 6.75 -0.15
CA SER A 36 -17.42 7.48 -0.30
C SER A 36 -16.44 7.29 0.86
N THR A 37 -16.93 6.98 2.07
CA THR A 37 -16.10 6.79 3.26
C THR A 37 -15.13 5.62 3.11
N SER A 38 -15.59 4.50 2.55
CA SER A 38 -14.73 3.32 2.33
C SER A 38 -13.60 3.62 1.34
N VAL A 39 -13.90 4.33 0.25
CA VAL A 39 -12.89 4.78 -0.72
C VAL A 39 -11.87 5.72 -0.08
N PHE A 40 -12.31 6.60 0.82
CA PHE A 40 -11.43 7.53 1.53
C PHE A 40 -10.47 6.80 2.48
N ILE A 41 -10.97 5.80 3.21
CA ILE A 41 -10.16 4.92 4.07
C ILE A 41 -9.14 4.16 3.21
N GLY A 42 -9.57 3.57 2.10
CA GLY A 42 -8.69 2.90 1.13
C GLY A 42 -7.55 3.81 0.67
N THR A 43 -7.88 5.05 0.32
CA THR A 43 -6.90 6.05 -0.13
C THR A 43 -5.91 6.39 0.98
N GLY A 44 -6.39 6.63 2.21
CA GLY A 44 -5.54 6.93 3.36
C GLY A 44 -4.54 5.82 3.66
N VAL A 45 -5.01 4.56 3.64
CA VAL A 45 -4.13 3.38 3.84
C VAL A 45 -3.10 3.28 2.72
N LEU A 46 -3.50 3.49 1.46
CA LEU A 46 -2.57 3.47 0.32
C LEU A 46 -1.47 4.52 0.47
N VAL A 47 -1.80 5.75 0.86
CA VAL A 47 -0.81 6.81 1.09
C VAL A 47 0.16 6.43 2.21
N LEU A 48 -0.33 5.87 3.32
CA LEU A 48 0.53 5.41 4.42
C LEU A 48 1.47 4.29 3.98
N VAL A 49 0.98 3.33 3.20
CA VAL A 49 1.81 2.24 2.67
C VAL A 49 2.89 2.79 1.74
N LEU A 50 2.55 3.69 0.81
CA LEU A 50 3.52 4.28 -0.10
C LEU A 50 4.58 5.12 0.64
N ALA A 51 4.16 5.91 1.63
CA ALA A 51 5.07 6.69 2.47
C ALA A 51 6.00 5.78 3.30
N GLY A 52 5.43 4.73 3.91
CA GLY A 52 6.20 3.73 4.66
C GLY A 52 7.20 2.99 3.77
N SER A 53 6.80 2.55 2.58
CA SER A 53 7.70 1.92 1.61
C SER A 53 8.81 2.87 1.17
N TYR A 54 8.53 4.16 0.98
CA TYR A 54 9.56 5.15 0.65
C TYR A 54 10.60 5.29 1.77
N VAL A 55 10.17 5.31 3.03
CA VAL A 55 11.07 5.34 4.19
C VAL A 55 11.92 4.08 4.26
N VAL A 56 11.32 2.90 4.07
CA VAL A 56 12.04 1.61 4.05
C VAL A 56 13.05 1.55 2.91
N ASP A 57 12.67 1.99 1.71
CA ASP A 57 13.55 2.07 0.53
C ASP A 57 14.75 3.00 0.80
N LYS A 58 14.53 4.11 1.51
CA LYS A 58 15.57 5.09 1.84
C LYS A 58 16.53 4.57 2.92
N ILE A 59 16.02 3.89 3.95
CA ILE A 59 16.84 3.34 5.03
C ILE A 59 17.62 2.11 4.56
N GLY A 60 17.02 1.21 3.78
CA GLY A 60 17.66 -0.01 3.31
C GLY A 60 18.69 0.18 2.18
N ARG A 61 18.85 1.41 1.68
CA ARG A 61 19.88 1.81 0.70
C ARG A 61 21.05 2.60 1.31
N LEU A 62 21.01 2.86 2.62
CA LEU A 62 22.15 3.34 3.41
C LEU A 62 23.00 2.15 3.88
#